data_AF-A0A2A2QV15-F1
#
_entry.id   AF-A0A2A2QV15-F1
#
_cell.length_a   1.000
_cell.length_b   1.000
_cell.length_c   1.000
_cell.angle_alpha   90.00
_cell.angle_beta   90.00
_cell.angle_gamma   90.00
#
_symmetry.space_group_name_H-M   'P 1'
#
loop_
_entity.id
_entity.type
_entity.pdbx_description
1 polymer ?
#
loop_
_entity_poly.entity_id
_entity_poly.type
_entity_poly.pdbx_seq_one_letter_code
_entity_poly.pdbx_strand_id
1 'polypeptide(L)'
;MVVAWRCWPVVAALTGWNLRGAVIATPLSEFFLPPVRKPDEIRSGMAHPGFELPKLVAQSIFCLRAVRQGHAFWRDDPALADAEATQLAAILADSATYAPWWGEKGCGGFHADCYLRWGEGDERREVILCEGCHEALVYFGGGFVRCDLTKEGFEKISAITGAP
;
A
#
# COMPACT_ATOMS: atom_id res chain seq x y z
N MET A 1 0.19 28.21 0.89
CA MET A 1 0.41 27.15 -0.11
C MET A 1 1.00 25.86 0.47
N VAL A 2 2.01 25.93 1.37
CA VAL A 2 2.67 24.74 1.96
C VAL A 2 1.73 23.83 2.76
N VAL A 3 0.80 24.40 3.55
CA VAL A 3 -0.12 23.61 4.40
C VAL A 3 -1.11 22.79 3.56
N ALA A 4 -1.67 23.36 2.49
CA ALA A 4 -2.60 22.65 1.60
C ALA A 4 -1.94 21.42 0.96
N TRP A 5 -0.70 21.55 0.48
CA TRP A 5 0.07 20.42 -0.02
C TRP A 5 0.41 19.42 1.10
N ARG A 6 0.64 19.91 2.33
CA ARG A 6 0.91 19.04 3.47
C ARG A 6 -0.28 18.22 3.92
N CYS A 7 -1.50 18.69 3.73
CA CYS A 7 -2.71 17.94 4.09
C CYS A 7 -3.27 17.09 2.95
N TRP A 8 -2.70 17.19 1.73
CA TRP A 8 -3.22 16.49 0.56
C TRP A 8 -3.41 14.98 0.77
N PRO A 9 -2.48 14.20 1.36
CA PRO A 9 -2.71 12.77 1.57
C PRO A 9 -3.89 12.47 2.50
N VAL A 10 -4.11 13.32 3.51
CA VAL A 10 -5.26 13.21 4.41
C VAL A 10 -6.55 13.48 3.64
N VAL A 11 -6.58 14.54 2.83
CA VAL A 11 -7.74 14.86 1.99
C VAL A 11 -8.00 13.74 0.97
N ALA A 12 -6.96 13.23 0.32
CA ALA A 12 -7.06 12.16 -0.67
C ALA A 12 -7.65 10.90 -0.02
N ALA A 13 -7.13 10.48 1.13
CA ALA A 13 -7.64 9.34 1.89
C ALA A 13 -9.11 9.54 2.30
N LEU A 14 -9.46 10.70 2.86
CA LEU A 14 -10.84 10.99 3.31
C LEU A 14 -11.85 11.11 2.17
N THR A 15 -11.41 11.49 0.97
CA THR A 15 -12.29 11.68 -0.20
C THR A 15 -12.26 10.49 -1.16
N GLY A 16 -11.40 9.50 -0.90
CA GLY A 16 -11.13 8.38 -1.82
C GLY A 16 -10.52 8.81 -3.16
N TRP A 17 -9.97 10.03 -3.27
CA TRP A 17 -9.43 10.52 -4.55
C TRP A 17 -8.27 9.63 -5.04
N ASN A 18 -7.43 9.17 -4.12
CA ASN A 18 -6.32 8.24 -4.36
C ASN A 18 -6.76 6.88 -4.92
N LEU A 19 -8.05 6.54 -4.82
CA LEU A 19 -8.61 5.28 -5.31
C LEU A 19 -9.37 5.45 -6.64
N ARG A 20 -9.49 6.68 -7.16
CA ARG A 20 -10.17 6.92 -8.42
C ARG A 20 -9.40 6.31 -9.58
N GLY A 21 -10.11 5.53 -10.41
CA GLY A 21 -9.53 4.83 -11.54
C GLY A 21 -8.98 3.43 -11.23
N ALA A 22 -9.16 2.94 -10.00
CA ALA A 22 -8.85 1.57 -9.65
C ALA A 22 -9.64 0.61 -10.56
N VAL A 23 -8.93 -0.26 -11.27
CA VAL A 23 -9.58 -1.37 -11.95
C VAL A 23 -9.86 -2.44 -10.90
N ILE A 24 -11.10 -2.92 -10.85
CA ILE A 24 -11.47 -4.08 -10.05
C ILE A 24 -11.33 -5.28 -10.99
N ALA A 25 -10.16 -5.92 -11.00
CA ALA A 25 -9.88 -7.04 -11.89
C ALA A 25 -9.42 -8.25 -11.08
N THR A 26 -10.07 -9.39 -11.33
CA THR A 26 -9.56 -10.71 -10.95
C THR A 26 -9.93 -11.79 -11.98
N PRO A 27 -9.08 -12.83 -12.14
CA PRO A 27 -7.79 -13.01 -11.46
C PRO A 27 -6.75 -11.98 -11.90
N LEU A 28 -5.85 -11.61 -10.98
CA LEU A 28 -4.77 -10.66 -11.29
C LEU A 28 -3.84 -11.34 -12.31
N SER A 29 -3.72 -10.77 -13.51
CA SER A 29 -2.81 -11.30 -14.52
C SER A 29 -1.38 -11.28 -13.99
N GLU A 30 -0.60 -12.33 -14.28
CA GLU A 30 0.84 -12.39 -13.95
C GLU A 30 1.61 -11.17 -14.45
N PHE A 31 1.15 -10.53 -15.52
CA PHE A 31 1.75 -9.31 -16.07
C PHE A 31 1.73 -8.12 -15.09
N PHE A 32 0.75 -8.08 -14.18
CA PHE A 32 0.59 -7.02 -13.19
C PHE A 32 1.35 -7.29 -11.89
N LEU A 33 1.79 -8.52 -11.67
CA LEU A 33 2.44 -8.91 -10.42
C LEU A 33 3.83 -8.26 -10.28
N PRO A 34 4.25 -7.94 -9.04
CA PRO A 34 5.62 -7.54 -8.79
C PRO A 34 6.59 -8.70 -9.03
N PRO A 35 7.88 -8.42 -9.28
CA PRO A 35 8.87 -9.46 -9.49
C PRO A 35 9.26 -10.16 -8.16
N VAL A 36 9.69 -11.42 -8.25
CA VAL A 36 10.25 -12.22 -7.14
C VAL A 36 11.69 -11.78 -6.84
N ARG A 37 11.88 -10.52 -6.43
CA ARG A 37 13.16 -9.97 -5.97
C ARG A 37 12.97 -8.94 -4.89
N LYS A 38 14.04 -8.62 -4.17
CA LYS A 38 14.04 -7.53 -3.19
C LYS A 38 13.48 -6.23 -3.81
N PRO A 39 12.54 -5.54 -3.13
CA PRO A 39 12.07 -4.22 -3.54
C PRO A 39 13.20 -3.20 -3.48
N ASP A 40 13.18 -2.24 -4.41
CA ASP A 40 14.12 -1.13 -4.46
C ASP A 40 13.79 -0.08 -3.37
N GLU A 41 12.55 -0.08 -2.89
CA GLU A 41 12.08 0.78 -1.82
C GLU A 41 10.98 0.07 -1.01
N ILE A 42 11.07 0.16 0.31
CA ILE A 42 10.02 -0.29 1.24
C ILE A 42 9.77 0.78 2.29
N ARG A 43 8.50 1.00 2.67
CA ARG A 43 8.10 2.03 3.65
C ARG A 43 6.92 1.63 4.50
N SER A 44 6.96 2.03 5.76
CA SER A 44 5.83 1.87 6.69
C SER A 44 4.83 3.01 6.54
N GLY A 45 3.57 2.65 6.71
CA GLY A 45 2.42 3.53 6.76
C GLY A 45 2.45 4.51 7.93
N MET A 46 1.68 5.59 7.78
CA MET A 46 1.42 6.54 8.86
C MET A 46 0.12 6.19 9.60
N ALA A 47 -0.18 6.92 10.67
CA ALA A 47 -1.35 6.65 11.53
C ALA A 47 -2.68 6.58 10.75
N HIS A 48 -3.63 5.80 11.29
CA HIS A 48 -4.92 5.59 10.62
C HIS A 48 -5.76 6.87 10.50
N PRO A 49 -6.36 7.16 9.33
CA PRO A 49 -7.27 8.28 9.17
C PRO A 49 -8.60 8.09 9.92
N GLY A 50 -9.07 6.85 10.08
CA GLY A 50 -10.37 6.54 10.69
C GLY A 50 -10.39 6.66 12.23
N PHE A 51 -9.32 6.24 12.90
CA PHE A 51 -9.28 6.12 14.37
C PHE A 51 -8.21 6.99 15.03
N GLU A 52 -7.19 7.41 14.28
CA GLU A 52 -6.05 8.16 14.80
C GLU A 52 -5.91 9.54 14.14
N LEU A 53 -7.02 10.15 13.69
CA LEU A 53 -7.00 11.39 12.92
C LEU A 53 -6.15 12.52 13.54
N PRO A 54 -6.22 12.81 14.87
CA PRO A 54 -5.35 13.83 15.46
C PRO A 54 -3.86 13.51 15.32
N LYS A 55 -3.48 12.24 15.47
CA LYS A 55 -2.11 11.75 15.31
C LYS A 55 -1.68 11.81 13.85
N LEU A 56 -2.53 11.38 12.91
CA LEU A 56 -2.25 11.49 11.47
C LEU A 56 -2.07 12.95 11.04
N VAL A 57 -2.90 13.88 11.53
CA VAL A 57 -2.76 15.31 11.24
C VAL A 57 -1.45 15.85 11.79
N ALA A 58 -1.12 15.55 13.05
CA ALA A 58 0.15 15.95 13.65
C ALA A 58 1.35 15.42 12.84
N GLN A 59 1.35 14.12 12.52
CA GLN A 59 2.40 13.53 11.71
C GLN A 59 2.45 14.13 10.30
N SER A 60 1.31 14.44 9.68
CA SER A 60 1.23 15.08 8.37
C SER A 60 1.76 16.53 8.37
N ILE A 61 1.76 17.22 9.51
CA ILE A 61 2.26 18.59 9.59
C ILE A 61 3.76 18.59 9.97
N PHE A 62 4.15 17.74 10.91
CA PHE A 62 5.43 17.84 11.61
C PHE A 62 6.44 16.75 11.25
N CYS A 63 6.02 15.65 10.64
CA CYS A 63 6.94 14.57 10.27
C CYS A 63 7.34 14.63 8.79
N LEU A 64 8.57 14.15 8.53
CA LEU A 64 9.05 13.94 7.18
C LEU A 64 8.42 12.67 6.62
N ARG A 65 7.82 12.81 5.45
CA ARG A 65 7.11 11.71 4.80
C ARG A 65 7.45 11.60 3.33
N ALA A 66 7.28 10.41 2.80
CA ALA A 66 7.13 10.17 1.39
C ALA A 66 5.64 10.13 1.04
N VAL A 67 5.25 10.70 -0.10
CA VAL A 67 3.92 10.48 -0.67
C VAL A 67 4.07 9.57 -1.87
N ARG A 68 3.29 8.48 -1.92
CA ARG A 68 3.25 7.51 -3.03
C ARG A 68 1.79 7.23 -3.36
N GLN A 69 1.43 7.44 -4.62
CA GLN A 69 0.07 7.23 -5.11
C GLN A 69 -1.03 7.89 -4.23
N GLY A 70 -0.73 9.08 -3.70
CA GLY A 70 -1.63 9.81 -2.81
C GLY A 70 -1.62 9.36 -1.34
N HIS A 71 -0.92 8.29 -0.98
CA HIS A 71 -0.76 7.80 0.38
C HIS A 71 0.53 8.32 1.04
N ALA A 72 0.51 8.51 2.36
CA ALA A 72 1.64 9.03 3.13
C ALA A 72 2.35 7.91 3.91
N PHE A 73 3.67 7.91 3.83
CA PHE A 73 4.56 6.92 4.46
C PHE A 73 5.72 7.61 5.16
N TRP A 74 6.33 6.94 6.12
CA TRP A 74 7.56 7.43 6.75
C TRP A 74 8.70 7.51 5.73
N ARG A 75 9.44 8.64 5.72
CA ARG A 75 10.48 8.91 4.71
C ARG A 75 11.79 8.15 4.95
N ASP A 76 12.13 7.93 6.21
CA ASP A 76 13.47 7.44 6.58
C ASP A 76 13.36 6.09 7.31
N ASP A 77 12.30 5.33 7.04
CA ASP A 77 11.98 4.05 7.69
C ASP A 77 12.06 2.88 6.69
N PRO A 78 13.11 2.04 6.75
CA PRO A 78 13.14 0.78 6.03
C PRO A 78 12.24 -0.20 6.78
N ALA A 79 10.97 -0.22 6.39
CA ALA A 79 9.89 -0.94 7.10
C ALA A 79 10.21 -2.38 7.51
N LEU A 80 11.10 -3.06 6.77
CA LEU A 80 11.53 -4.44 7.01
C LEU A 80 13.03 -4.60 6.75
N ALA A 81 13.63 -5.63 7.34
CA ALA A 81 14.96 -6.07 6.96
C ALA A 81 14.97 -6.65 5.54
N ASP A 82 16.15 -6.65 4.90
CA ASP A 82 16.31 -7.12 3.51
C ASP A 82 15.78 -8.54 3.24
N ALA A 83 15.98 -9.45 4.20
CA ALA A 83 15.52 -10.84 4.10
C ALA A 83 13.98 -10.91 4.15
N GLU A 84 13.35 -10.21 5.09
CA GLU A 84 11.90 -10.11 5.24
C GLU A 84 11.26 -9.44 4.03
N ALA A 85 11.87 -8.35 3.53
CA ALA A 85 11.42 -7.67 2.31
C ALA A 85 11.46 -8.59 1.08
N THR A 86 12.45 -9.48 0.99
CA THR A 86 12.55 -10.46 -0.10
C THR A 86 11.49 -11.55 0.03
N GLN A 87 11.22 -12.04 1.25
CA GLN A 87 10.14 -13.00 1.50
C GLN A 87 8.77 -12.41 1.17
N LEU A 88 8.51 -11.17 1.59
CA LEU A 88 7.28 -10.45 1.29
C LEU A 88 7.10 -10.27 -0.22
N ALA A 89 8.17 -9.88 -0.94
CA ALA A 89 8.12 -9.78 -2.40
C ALA A 89 7.74 -11.10 -3.08
N ALA A 90 8.24 -12.23 -2.58
CA ALA A 90 7.90 -13.54 -3.13
C ALA A 90 6.41 -13.89 -2.94
N ILE A 91 5.83 -13.54 -1.78
CA ILE A 91 4.39 -13.73 -1.54
C ILE A 91 3.56 -12.82 -2.45
N LEU A 92 3.95 -11.55 -2.60
CA LEU A 92 3.21 -10.59 -3.42
C LEU A 92 3.33 -10.86 -4.93
N ALA A 93 4.34 -11.61 -5.35
CA ALA A 93 4.51 -12.06 -6.72
C ALA A 93 3.64 -13.29 -7.07
N ASP A 94 2.95 -13.89 -6.11
CA ASP A 94 2.03 -15.01 -6.32
C ASP A 94 0.60 -14.49 -6.53
N SER A 95 -0.01 -14.84 -7.66
CA SER A 95 -1.40 -14.48 -7.97
C SER A 95 -2.41 -15.03 -6.95
N ALA A 96 -2.10 -16.16 -6.29
CA ALA A 96 -2.94 -16.78 -5.27
C ALA A 96 -3.00 -15.98 -3.96
N THR A 97 -2.15 -14.98 -3.80
CA THR A 97 -2.21 -14.03 -2.68
C THR A 97 -3.43 -13.10 -2.80
N TYR A 98 -3.99 -12.93 -4.00
CA TYR A 98 -5.02 -11.95 -4.28
C TYR A 98 -6.39 -12.57 -4.54
N ALA A 99 -7.44 -11.87 -4.11
CA ALA A 99 -8.84 -12.19 -4.30
C ALA A 99 -9.59 -11.00 -4.93
N PRO A 100 -10.76 -11.24 -5.57
CA PRO A 100 -11.62 -10.18 -6.07
C PRO A 100 -11.98 -9.20 -4.97
N TRP A 101 -11.87 -7.90 -5.24
CA TRP A 101 -12.29 -6.89 -4.28
C TRP A 101 -13.81 -6.97 -4.03
N TRP A 102 -14.19 -7.20 -2.78
CA TRP A 102 -15.57 -7.41 -2.35
C TRP A 102 -16.33 -6.15 -1.91
N GLY A 103 -15.68 -4.98 -1.92
CA GLY A 103 -16.29 -3.70 -1.56
C GLY A 103 -15.58 -2.94 -0.44
N GLU A 104 -16.12 -1.77 -0.11
CA GLU A 104 -15.52 -0.87 0.88
C GLU A 104 -15.49 -1.47 2.29
N LYS A 105 -14.38 -1.23 3.00
CA LYS A 105 -14.13 -1.80 4.34
C LYS A 105 -14.02 -0.73 5.42
N GLY A 106 -13.99 -1.18 6.67
CA GLY A 106 -14.11 -0.35 7.88
C GLY A 106 -12.99 0.67 8.10
N CYS A 107 -11.89 0.60 7.36
CA CYS A 107 -10.77 1.56 7.44
C CYS A 107 -11.08 2.95 6.84
N GLY A 108 -12.30 3.17 6.33
CA GLY A 108 -12.71 4.47 5.76
C GLY A 108 -12.22 4.67 4.33
N GLY A 109 -12.20 3.59 3.54
CA GLY A 109 -11.67 3.57 2.18
C GLY A 109 -10.52 2.57 2.10
N PHE A 110 -9.29 3.06 2.14
CA PHE A 110 -8.08 2.24 2.12
C PHE A 110 -7.00 2.90 2.99
N HIS A 111 -6.41 2.14 3.91
CA HIS A 111 -5.30 2.62 4.73
C HIS A 111 -3.99 1.96 4.32
N ALA A 112 -2.97 2.77 4.05
CA ALA A 112 -1.70 2.27 3.54
C ALA A 112 -0.75 1.97 4.69
N ASP A 113 -0.64 0.68 5.04
CA ASP A 113 0.20 0.15 6.11
C ASP A 113 1.63 -0.14 5.64
N CYS A 114 1.78 -0.63 4.41
CA CYS A 114 3.08 -0.96 3.85
C CYS A 114 3.13 -0.61 2.36
N TYR A 115 4.26 -0.09 1.90
CA TYR A 115 4.52 0.22 0.50
C TYR A 115 5.80 -0.42 0.02
N LEU A 116 5.74 -1.04 -1.16
CA LEU A 116 6.86 -1.67 -1.85
C LEU A 116 6.94 -1.16 -3.28
N ARG A 117 8.16 -0.96 -3.79
CA ARG A 117 8.41 -0.58 -5.19
C ARG A 117 9.55 -1.36 -5.82
N TRP A 118 9.38 -1.68 -7.09
CA TRP A 118 10.39 -2.26 -7.96
C TRP A 118 10.49 -1.47 -9.26
N GLY A 119 11.69 -1.40 -9.82
CA GLY A 119 11.97 -0.85 -11.13
C GLY A 119 11.73 0.66 -11.24
N GLU A 120 11.91 1.16 -12.45
CA GLU A 120 11.71 2.55 -12.83
C GLU A 120 10.98 2.60 -14.18
N GLY A 121 10.42 3.76 -14.54
CA GLY A 121 9.75 3.93 -15.83
C GLY A 121 8.58 2.95 -16.05
N ASP A 122 8.52 2.35 -17.24
CA ASP A 122 7.44 1.44 -17.65
C ASP A 122 7.50 0.06 -16.96
N GLU A 123 8.67 -0.32 -16.45
CA GLU A 123 8.86 -1.55 -15.67
C GLU A 123 8.51 -1.36 -14.19
N ARG A 124 8.17 -0.13 -13.78
CA ARG A 124 7.83 0.16 -12.39
C ARG A 124 6.64 -0.69 -11.94
N ARG A 125 6.79 -1.34 -10.80
CA ARG A 125 5.74 -2.04 -10.06
C ARG A 125 5.68 -1.51 -8.65
N GLU A 126 4.48 -1.34 -8.13
CA GLU A 126 4.29 -0.92 -6.75
C GLU A 126 3.16 -1.69 -6.11
N VAL A 127 3.31 -2.00 -4.84
CA VAL A 127 2.24 -2.59 -4.03
C VAL A 127 2.06 -1.74 -2.78
N ILE A 128 0.82 -1.38 -2.49
CA ILE A 128 0.44 -0.80 -1.20
C ILE A 128 -0.49 -1.79 -0.51
N LEU A 129 -0.17 -2.14 0.73
CA LEU A 129 -0.96 -3.06 1.54
C LEU A 129 -1.77 -2.28 2.57
N CYS A 130 -3.01 -2.71 2.78
CA CYS A 130 -3.81 -2.40 3.96
C CYS A 130 -3.95 -3.68 4.77
N GLU A 131 -3.21 -3.78 5.87
CA GLU A 131 -3.20 -4.96 6.73
C GLU A 131 -4.48 -5.04 7.56
N GLY A 132 -4.99 -3.91 8.05
CA GLY A 132 -6.23 -3.91 8.84
C GLY A 132 -7.49 -4.28 8.04
N CYS A 133 -7.51 -4.00 6.74
CA CYS A 133 -8.62 -4.34 5.85
C CYS A 133 -8.31 -5.53 4.93
N HIS A 134 -7.09 -6.08 4.94
CA HIS A 134 -6.67 -7.18 4.09
C HIS A 134 -6.86 -6.83 2.59
N GLU A 135 -6.39 -5.65 2.19
CA GLU A 135 -6.49 -5.14 0.81
C GLU A 135 -5.10 -4.87 0.25
N ALA A 136 -5.00 -4.89 -1.08
CA ALA A 136 -3.82 -4.44 -1.79
C ALA A 136 -4.20 -3.51 -2.96
N LEU A 137 -3.32 -2.55 -3.23
CA LEU A 137 -3.30 -1.77 -4.46
C LEU A 137 -2.04 -2.14 -5.23
N VAL A 138 -2.21 -2.74 -6.42
CA VAL A 138 -1.10 -3.16 -7.28
C VAL A 138 -1.01 -2.21 -8.47
N TYR A 139 0.04 -1.40 -8.51
CA TYR A 139 0.29 -0.41 -9.56
C TYR A 139 1.25 -0.96 -10.63
N PHE A 140 0.93 -0.68 -11.89
CA PHE A 140 1.70 -1.05 -13.07
C PHE A 140 1.60 0.06 -14.14
N GLY A 141 2.34 -0.05 -15.25
CA GLY A 141 2.46 0.97 -16.30
C GLY A 141 1.14 1.65 -16.70
N GLY A 142 0.84 2.79 -16.05
CA GLY A 142 -0.32 3.65 -16.32
C GLY A 142 -1.61 3.34 -15.54
N GLY A 143 -1.64 2.33 -14.66
CA GLY A 143 -2.85 1.95 -13.95
C GLY A 143 -2.60 1.20 -12.65
N PHE A 144 -3.70 0.78 -12.00
CA PHE A 144 -3.62 -0.04 -10.80
C PHE A 144 -4.88 -0.89 -10.62
N VAL A 145 -4.71 -1.98 -9.89
CA VAL A 145 -5.80 -2.86 -9.46
C VAL A 145 -5.95 -2.77 -7.96
N ARG A 146 -7.21 -2.69 -7.50
CA ARG A 146 -7.57 -2.90 -6.10
C ARG A 146 -8.09 -4.32 -5.93
N CYS A 147 -7.55 -5.04 -4.96
CA CYS A 147 -7.88 -6.42 -4.67
C CYS A 147 -7.89 -6.67 -3.17
N ASP A 148 -8.56 -7.76 -2.77
CA ASP A 148 -8.45 -8.30 -1.43
C ASP A 148 -7.26 -9.26 -1.35
N LEU A 149 -6.74 -9.46 -0.15
CA LEU A 149 -5.81 -10.55 0.14
C LEU A 149 -6.62 -11.82 0.43
N THR A 150 -6.18 -12.96 -0.11
CA THR A 150 -6.70 -14.24 0.36
C THR A 150 -6.33 -14.44 1.83
N LYS A 151 -7.09 -15.27 2.56
CA LYS A 151 -6.81 -15.56 3.96
C LYS A 151 -5.36 -16.05 4.16
N GLU A 152 -4.94 -17.00 3.32
CA GLU A 152 -3.57 -17.54 3.34
C GLU A 152 -2.52 -16.47 2.99
N GLY A 153 -2.80 -15.64 1.97
CA GLY A 153 -1.92 -14.53 1.59
C GLY A 153 -1.73 -13.53 2.74
N PHE A 154 -2.81 -13.14 3.40
CA PHE A 154 -2.78 -12.26 4.57
C PHE A 154 -1.97 -12.89 5.72
N GLU A 155 -2.26 -14.15 6.09
CA GLU A 155 -1.54 -14.82 7.19
C GLU A 155 -0.02 -14.87 6.94
N LYS A 156 0.40 -15.14 5.70
CA LYS A 156 1.82 -15.11 5.31
C LYS A 156 2.43 -13.71 5.39
N ILE A 157 1.68 -12.68 4.97
CA ILE A 157 2.12 -11.28 5.03
C ILE A 157 2.27 -10.83 6.49
N SER A 158 1.26 -11.05 7.33
CA SER A 158 1.26 -10.64 8.75
C SER A 158 2.37 -11.32 9.54
N ALA A 159 2.70 -12.59 9.21
CA ALA A 159 3.83 -13.29 9.81
C ALA A 159 5.18 -12.61 9.55
N ILE A 160 5.31 -11.81 8.47
CA ILE A 160 6.52 -11.08 8.12
C ILE A 160 6.47 -9.66 8.67
N THR A 161 5.34 -8.97 8.55
CA THR A 161 5.23 -7.55 8.92
C THR A 161 4.97 -7.34 10.41
N GLY A 162 4.60 -8.40 11.14
CA GLY A 162 4.23 -8.31 12.55
C GLY A 162 2.86 -7.64 12.76
N ALA A 163 2.05 -7.57 11.70
CA ALA A 163 0.67 -7.12 11.79
C ALA A 163 -0.13 -8.01 12.76
N PRO A 164 -0.96 -7.42 13.63
CA PRO A 164 -1.78 -8.16 14.60
C PRO A 164 -2.88 -9.00 13.94
#